data_AF-A0A953A9N3-F1
#
_entry.id   AF-A0A953A9N3-F1
#
_cell.length_a   1.000
_cell.length_b   1.000
_cell.length_c   1.000
_cell.angle_alpha   90.00
_cell.angle_beta   90.00
_cell.angle_gamma   90.00
#
_symmetry.space_group_name_H-M   'P 1'
#
loop_
_entity.id
_entity.type
_entity.pdbx_description
1 polymer ?
#
loop_
_entity_poly.entity_id
_entity_poly.type
_entity_poly.pdbx_seq_one_letter_code
_entity_poly.pdbx_strand_id
1 'polypeptide(L)'
;MLWKFPEVSLAPEVIWNPGGIFPITNTLLCTWITIIALVAFFYFGTRNASLIPSGFQNFVEWIVEFLVNLVNGVVGSRKDKAARFFPWVASFFIFILCANLMDVLPGIDTIGSLKG
;
A
#
# COMPACT_ATOMS: atom_id res chain seq x y z
N MET A 1 8.90 32.64 16.74
CA MET A 1 7.76 31.82 17.21
C MET A 1 6.45 32.42 16.68
N LEU A 2 6.14 32.38 15.38
CA LEU A 2 4.89 32.98 14.85
C LEU A 2 4.42 32.36 13.52
N TRP A 3 4.38 31.03 13.41
CA TRP A 3 3.60 30.39 12.35
C TRP A 3 3.18 28.97 12.75
N LYS A 4 2.00 28.84 13.37
CA LYS A 4 1.28 27.56 13.46
C LYS A 4 0.20 27.61 12.39
N PHE A 5 0.38 26.87 11.30
CA PHE A 5 -0.75 26.57 10.42
C PHE A 5 -1.83 25.90 11.28
N PRO A 6 -3.14 26.16 11.07
CA PRO A 6 -4.16 25.30 11.63
C PRO A 6 -3.90 23.91 11.05
N GLU A 7 -3.35 23.00 11.86
CA GLU A 7 -3.30 21.59 11.54
C GLU A 7 -4.75 21.12 11.55
N VAL A 8 -5.40 21.18 10.38
CA VAL A 8 -6.68 20.51 10.17
C VAL A 8 -6.36 19.02 10.07
N SER A 9 -6.00 18.44 11.21
CA SER A 9 -5.96 17.01 11.41
C SER A 9 -7.42 16.58 11.52
N LEU A 10 -8.02 16.20 10.39
CA LEU A 10 -9.31 15.53 10.40
C LEU A 10 -9.11 14.23 11.17
N ALA A 11 -9.50 14.23 12.44
CA ALA A 11 -9.41 13.03 13.27
C ALA A 11 -10.21 11.92 12.56
N PRO A 12 -9.66 10.69 12.45
CA PRO A 12 -10.34 9.60 11.80
C PRO A 12 -11.73 9.38 12.42
N GLU A 13 -12.79 9.48 11.62
CA GLU A 13 -14.14 9.25 12.12
C GLU A 13 -14.27 7.80 12.58
N VAL A 14 -14.74 7.61 13.81
CA VAL A 14 -15.05 6.30 14.36
C VAL A 14 -16.41 5.87 13.81
N ILE A 15 -16.38 4.88 12.91
CA ILE A 15 -17.57 4.35 12.25
C ILE A 15 -18.28 3.37 13.17
N TRP A 16 -17.49 2.55 13.87
CA TRP A 16 -18.01 1.50 14.75
C TRP A 16 -17.08 1.26 15.94
N ASN A 17 -17.64 1.03 17.13
CA ASN A 17 -16.86 0.73 18.33
C ASN A 17 -17.57 -0.34 19.16
N PRO A 18 -17.27 -1.63 18.95
CA PRO A 18 -17.82 -2.69 19.78
C PRO A 18 -17.26 -2.59 21.22
N GLY A 19 -18.13 -2.22 22.15
CA GLY A 19 -17.85 -2.28 23.60
C GLY A 19 -16.89 -1.22 24.15
N GLY A 20 -16.47 -0.23 23.37
CA GLY A 20 -15.57 0.83 23.82
C GLY A 20 -14.08 0.49 23.75
N ILE A 21 -13.73 -0.75 23.35
CA ILE A 21 -12.37 -1.30 23.45
C ILE A 21 -11.60 -1.14 22.11
N PHE A 22 -12.31 -1.12 20.98
CA PHE A 22 -11.69 -1.12 19.65
C PHE A 22 -12.44 -0.15 18.71
N PRO A 23 -12.04 1.14 18.66
CA PRO A 23 -12.64 2.08 17.70
C PRO A 23 -12.18 1.73 16.28
N ILE A 24 -13.10 1.24 15.47
CA ILE A 24 -12.90 1.01 14.03
C ILE A 24 -13.14 2.35 13.33
N THR A 25 -12.03 2.96 12.92
CA THR A 25 -12.01 4.21 12.19
C THR A 25 -12.09 3.98 10.70
N ASN A 26 -12.48 5.02 9.97
CA ASN A 26 -12.42 5.04 8.52
C ASN A 26 -11.04 4.66 7.98
N THR A 27 -9.99 5.27 8.54
CA THR A 27 -8.61 4.99 8.17
C THR A 27 -8.24 3.52 8.38
N LEU A 28 -8.77 2.87 9.42
CA LEU A 28 -8.55 1.44 9.65
C LEU A 28 -9.20 0.58 8.55
N LEU A 29 -10.42 0.91 8.15
CA LEU A 29 -11.11 0.23 7.05
C LEU A 29 -10.39 0.44 5.71
N CYS A 30 -10.00 1.67 5.38
CA CYS A 30 -9.22 1.97 4.17
C CYS A 30 -7.90 1.19 4.15
N THR A 31 -7.22 1.09 5.29
CA THR A 31 -6.00 0.30 5.43
C THR A 31 -6.26 -1.18 5.13
N TRP A 32 -7.33 -1.77 5.67
CA TRP A 32 -7.68 -3.16 5.39
C TRP A 32 -8.05 -3.41 3.93
N ILE A 33 -8.79 -2.49 3.30
CA ILE A 33 -9.10 -2.55 1.87
C ILE A 33 -7.81 -2.51 1.05
N THR A 34 -6.86 -1.63 1.40
CA THR A 34 -5.53 -1.56 0.76
C THR A 34 -4.82 -2.91 0.83
N ILE A 35 -4.78 -3.51 2.02
CA ILE A 35 -4.08 -4.78 2.25
C ILE A 35 -4.73 -5.90 1.42
N ILE A 36 -6.06 -6.00 1.43
CA ILE A 36 -6.79 -7.01 0.65
C ILE A 36 -6.54 -6.83 -0.84
N ALA A 37 -6.61 -5.59 -1.34
CA ALA A 37 -6.36 -5.28 -2.75
C ALA A 37 -4.93 -5.66 -3.17
N LEU A 38 -3.94 -5.36 -2.34
CA LEU A 38 -2.54 -5.73 -2.58
C LEU A 38 -2.33 -7.25 -2.59
N VAL A 39 -2.88 -7.95 -1.59
CA VAL A 39 -2.79 -9.41 -1.52
C VAL A 39 -3.44 -10.05 -2.74
N ALA A 40 -4.62 -9.57 -3.14
CA ALA A 40 -5.30 -10.05 -4.34
C ALA A 40 -4.45 -9.79 -5.60
N PHE A 41 -3.92 -8.58 -5.76
CA PHE A 41 -3.10 -8.20 -6.91
C PHE A 41 -1.89 -9.12 -7.08
N PHE A 42 -1.09 -9.33 -6.01
CA PHE A 42 0.06 -10.21 -6.08
C PHE A 42 -0.34 -11.68 -6.25
N TYR A 43 -1.37 -12.14 -5.54
CA TYR A 43 -1.84 -13.52 -5.65
C TYR A 43 -2.27 -13.85 -7.09
N PHE A 44 -3.09 -13.00 -7.72
CA PHE A 44 -3.50 -13.21 -9.12
C PHE A 44 -2.34 -13.01 -10.10
N GLY A 45 -1.41 -12.09 -9.80
CA GLY A 45 -0.22 -11.86 -10.60
C GLY A 45 0.77 -13.03 -10.61
N THR A 46 0.86 -13.81 -9.53
CA THR A 46 1.82 -14.92 -9.41
C THR A 46 1.21 -16.32 -9.54
N ARG A 47 -0.12 -16.46 -9.48
CA ARG A 47 -0.78 -17.79 -9.44
C ARG A 47 -0.59 -18.64 -10.71
N ASN A 48 -0.51 -18.01 -11.88
CA ASN A 48 -0.39 -18.70 -13.18
C ASN A 48 0.88 -18.26 -13.93
N ALA A 49 2.02 -18.20 -13.24
CA ALA A 49 3.28 -17.83 -13.87
C ALA A 49 3.68 -18.88 -14.92
N SER A 50 3.68 -18.47 -16.18
CA SER A 50 4.14 -19.27 -17.32
C SER A 50 5.62 -18.98 -17.59
N LEU A 51 6.35 -19.98 -18.11
CA LEU A 51 7.78 -19.85 -18.39
C LEU A 51 8.08 -18.81 -19.50
N ILE A 52 7.14 -18.65 -20.43
CA ILE A 52 7.13 -17.55 -21.40
C ILE A 52 6.03 -16.58 -20.95
N PRO A 53 6.37 -15.39 -20.47
CA PRO A 53 5.40 -14.47 -19.90
C PRO A 53 4.50 -13.88 -21.00
N SER A 54 3.21 -13.72 -20.69
CA SER A 54 2.23 -13.12 -21.61
C SER A 54 1.15 -12.33 -20.86
N GLY A 55 0.63 -11.29 -21.51
CA GLY A 55 -0.49 -10.48 -20.98
C GLY A 55 -0.18 -9.81 -19.64
N PHE A 56 -0.98 -10.13 -18.62
CA PHE A 56 -0.88 -9.53 -17.28
C PHE A 56 0.43 -9.90 -16.55
N GLN A 57 1.01 -11.07 -16.84
CA GLN A 57 2.29 -11.48 -16.24
C GLN A 57 3.42 -10.51 -16.61
N ASN A 58 3.45 -9.99 -17.84
CA ASN A 58 4.47 -9.01 -18.29
C ASN A 58 4.44 -7.75 -17.43
N PHE A 59 3.24 -7.28 -17.07
CA PHE A 59 3.09 -6.08 -16.25
C PHE A 59 3.58 -6.32 -14.82
N VAL A 60 3.24 -7.47 -14.24
CA VAL A 60 3.68 -7.87 -12.90
C VAL A 60 5.19 -8.07 -12.85
N GLU A 61 5.78 -8.74 -13.85
CA GLU A 61 7.22 -8.93 -13.97
C GLU A 61 7.96 -7.60 -14.11
N TRP A 62 7.44 -6.67 -14.93
CA TRP A 62 8.01 -5.33 -15.06
C TRP A 62 8.03 -4.57 -13.71
N ILE A 63 6.96 -4.66 -12.92
CA ILE A 63 6.91 -4.08 -11.57
C ILE A 63 7.96 -4.75 -10.66
N VAL A 64 8.05 -6.08 -10.67
CA VAL A 64 9.01 -6.83 -9.84
C VAL A 64 10.45 -6.48 -10.21
N GLU A 65 10.78 -6.42 -11.50
CA GLU A 65 12.10 -5.99 -11.97
C GLU A 65 12.44 -4.56 -11.55
N PHE A 66 11.48 -3.63 -11.66
CA PHE A 66 11.64 -2.27 -11.16
C PHE A 66 11.98 -2.26 -9.66
N LEU A 67 11.26 -3.03 -8.86
CA LEU A 67 11.50 -3.13 -7.42
C LEU A 67 12.86 -3.76 -7.10
N VAL A 68 13.26 -4.81 -7.84
CA VAL A 68 14.58 -5.44 -7.66
C VAL A 68 15.68 -4.44 -7.95
N ASN A 69 15.56 -3.67 -9.03
CA ASN A 69 16.53 -2.62 -9.38
C ASN A 69 16.57 -1.49 -8.35
N LEU A 70 15.41 -1.07 -7.83
CA LEU A 70 15.32 -0.10 -6.76
C LEU A 70 16.03 -0.59 -5.49
N VAL A 71 15.71 -1.80 -5.03
CA VAL A 71 16.35 -2.38 -3.83
C VAL A 71 17.85 -2.52 -4.03
N ASN A 72 18.29 -3.00 -5.19
CA ASN A 72 19.72 -3.12 -5.50
C ASN A 72 20.42 -1.75 -5.52
N GLY A 73 19.75 -0.71 -6.01
CA GLY A 73 20.25 0.67 -5.98
C GLY A 73 20.42 1.21 -4.55
N VAL A 74 19.46 0.91 -3.65
CA VAL A 74 19.49 1.36 -2.25
C VAL A 74 20.52 0.59 -1.42
N VAL A 75 20.65 -0.73 -1.64
CA VAL A 75 21.56 -1.60 -0.87
C VAL A 75 23.02 -1.45 -1.32
N GLY A 76 23.27 -0.93 -2.52
CA GLY A 76 24.60 -0.60 -3.02
C GLY A 76 25.54 -1.81 -3.11
N SER A 77 26.76 -1.69 -2.59
CA SER A 77 27.83 -2.70 -2.71
C SER A 77 27.57 -4.02 -1.95
N ARG A 78 26.49 -4.12 -1.18
CA ARG A 78 26.13 -5.30 -0.36
C ARG A 78 25.05 -6.15 -1.03
N LYS A 79 25.24 -6.49 -2.31
CA LYS A 79 24.26 -7.23 -3.12
C LYS A 79 23.89 -8.59 -2.54
N ASP A 80 24.80 -9.23 -1.81
CA ASP A 80 24.60 -10.44 -1.00
C ASP A 80 23.50 -10.28 0.05
N LYS A 81 23.29 -9.07 0.56
CA LYS A 81 22.21 -8.75 1.51
C LYS A 81 20.93 -8.27 0.83
N ALA A 82 20.99 -7.84 -0.44
CA ALA A 82 19.85 -7.28 -1.15
C ALA A 82 18.69 -8.26 -1.25
N ALA A 83 18.95 -9.53 -1.59
CA ALA A 83 17.91 -10.56 -1.65
C ALA A 83 17.22 -10.82 -0.29
N ARG A 84 17.95 -10.64 0.82
CA ARG A 84 17.42 -10.84 2.18
C ARG A 84 16.52 -9.68 2.62
N PHE A 85 16.86 -8.45 2.21
CA PHE A 85 16.07 -7.25 2.53
C PHE A 85 14.97 -6.96 1.52
N PHE A 86 15.07 -7.54 0.32
CA PHE A 86 14.12 -7.36 -0.77
C PHE A 86 12.65 -7.49 -0.35
N PRO A 87 12.19 -8.59 0.28
CA PRO A 87 10.77 -8.73 0.63
C PRO A 87 10.29 -7.61 1.56
N TRP A 88 11.10 -7.18 2.51
CA TRP A 88 10.73 -6.09 3.43
C TRP A 88 10.62 -4.76 2.70
N VAL A 89 11.64 -4.39 1.91
CA VAL A 89 11.67 -3.11 1.21
C VAL A 89 10.58 -3.06 0.14
N ALA A 90 10.43 -4.14 -0.64
CA ALA A 90 9.39 -4.24 -1.66
C ALA A 90 7.99 -4.13 -1.03
N SER A 91 7.71 -4.86 0.05
CA SER A 91 6.41 -4.79 0.73
C SER A 91 6.11 -3.39 1.26
N PHE A 92 7.04 -2.74 1.97
CA PHE A 92 6.82 -1.38 2.46
C PHE A 92 6.64 -0.38 1.33
N PHE A 93 7.48 -0.48 0.29
CA PHE A 93 7.41 0.43 -0.85
C PHE A 93 6.06 0.32 -1.56
N ILE A 94 5.64 -0.91 -1.91
CA ILE A 94 4.37 -1.13 -2.59
C ILE A 94 3.19 -0.73 -1.71
N PHE A 95 3.23 -1.05 -0.41
CA PHE A 95 2.19 -0.68 0.53
C PHE A 95 2.03 0.84 0.62
N ILE A 96 3.13 1.56 0.84
CA ILE A 96 3.12 3.03 0.94
C ILE A 96 2.70 3.66 -0.39
N LEU A 97 3.21 3.16 -1.52
CA LEU A 97 2.84 3.63 -2.85
C LEU A 97 1.33 3.50 -3.08
N CYS A 98 0.74 2.34 -2.77
CA CYS A 98 -0.69 2.10 -2.94
C CYS A 98 -1.54 2.90 -1.96
N ALA A 99 -1.11 3.03 -0.69
CA ALA A 99 -1.79 3.88 0.28
C ALA A 99 -1.84 5.32 -0.21
N ASN A 100 -0.69 5.87 -0.64
CA ASN A 100 -0.60 7.23 -1.17
C ASN A 100 -1.40 7.41 -2.48
N LEU A 101 -1.44 6.38 -3.34
CA LEU A 101 -2.21 6.45 -4.58
C LEU A 101 -3.71 6.42 -4.31
N MET A 102 -4.16 5.68 -3.29
CA MET A 102 -5.57 5.68 -2.89
C MET A 102 -6.01 7.03 -2.33
N ASP A 103 -5.17 7.74 -1.60
CA ASP A 103 -5.48 9.11 -1.14
C ASP A 103 -5.70 10.10 -2.30
N VAL A 104 -5.12 9.83 -3.47
CA VAL A 104 -5.31 10.65 -4.69
C VAL A 104 -6.59 10.25 -5.45
N LEU A 105 -7.13 9.05 -5.24
CA LEU A 105 -8.30 8.58 -5.97
C LEU A 105 -9.59 9.27 -5.47
N PRO A 106 -10.33 9.96 -6.35
CA PRO A 106 -11.59 10.60 -5.97
C PRO A 106 -12.60 9.52 -5.51
N GLY A 107 -13.04 9.60 -4.26
CA GLY A 107 -14.01 8.67 -3.66
C GLY A 107 -13.54 7.90 -2.43
N ILE A 108 -12.23 7.87 -2.13
CA ILE A 108 -11.70 7.27 -0.89
C ILE A 108 -12.08 8.14 0.33
N ASP A 109 -12.00 9.46 0.21
CA ASP A 109 -12.47 10.41 1.23
C ASP A 109 -13.99 10.36 1.47
N THR A 110 -14.75 9.77 0.54
CA THR A 110 -16.21 9.66 0.64
C THR A 110 -16.65 8.44 1.44
N ILE A 111 -15.76 7.45 1.62
CA ILE A 111 -16.00 6.37 2.58
C ILE A 111 -16.23 7.08 3.92
N GLY A 112 -17.36 6.85 4.59
CA GLY A 112 -17.73 7.55 5.84
C GLY A 112 -18.44 8.91 5.70
N SER A 113 -18.31 9.64 4.58
CA SER A 113 -19.03 10.92 4.35
C SER A 113 -20.54 10.73 4.07
N LEU A 114 -20.98 9.49 3.81
CA LEU A 114 -22.41 9.15 3.72
C LEU A 114 -23.04 9.00 5.12
N LYS A 115 -22.99 10.07 5.91
CA LYS A 115 -24.12 10.42 6.78
C LYS A 115 -24.82 11.57 6.05
N GLY A 116 -26.09 11.36 5.70
CA GLY A 116 -26.87 12.21 4.80
C GLY A 116 -26.94 13.69 5.18
#